data_AF-A0A7S1KEM1-F1
#
_entry.id   AF-A0A7S1KEM1-F1
#
_cell.length_a   1.000
_cell.length_b   1.000
_cell.length_c   1.000
_cell.angle_alpha   90.00
_cell.angle_beta   90.00
_cell.angle_gamma   90.00
#
_symmetry.space_group_name_H-M   'P 1'
#
loop_
_entity.id
_entity.type
_entity.pdbx_description
1 polymer ?
#
loop_
_entity_poly.entity_id
_entity_poly.type
_entity_poly.pdbx_seq_one_letter_code
_entity_poly.pdbx_strand_id
1 'polypeptide(L)'
;VSGGVVHVDFDCIFGKGLELCIPEVVPFRLTPNVVSGLGALGIEGPFRLQCEKIMKVLRDNKDTLLSVFEGFLYDPLFDWMSEAERAAKRQLPTTMVGFDAKEVEVMLLEHRIEQSVNQVQKKLRGMVNFAPIGPPKDYVPPDGQQPHHPHHTHGSGNVLSRRETVSDRPAASAGQDRGGLLSIECQVDELMQAAMDKGNLCLMYGGWTPWV
;
A
#
# COMPACT_ATOMS: atom_id res chain seq x y z
N VAL A 1 27.78 11.86 -16.53
CA VAL A 1 26.88 11.65 -15.37
C VAL A 1 26.10 10.37 -15.64
N SER A 2 26.00 9.43 -14.68
CA SER A 2 25.47 8.06 -14.92
C SER A 2 23.94 7.94 -14.91
N GLY A 3 23.20 8.97 -14.42
CA GLY A 3 21.73 8.94 -14.35
C GLY A 3 21.15 7.99 -13.30
N GLY A 4 21.97 7.53 -12.34
CA GLY A 4 21.52 6.65 -11.25
C GLY A 4 20.62 7.35 -10.23
N VAL A 5 19.78 6.57 -9.57
CA VAL A 5 18.86 7.02 -8.51
C VAL A 5 19.26 6.36 -7.19
N VAL A 6 19.19 7.12 -6.10
CA VAL A 6 19.47 6.64 -4.75
C VAL A 6 18.27 7.00 -3.87
N HIS A 7 17.72 6.00 -3.18
CA HIS A 7 16.71 6.23 -2.15
C HIS A 7 17.40 6.69 -0.86
N VAL A 8 16.88 7.75 -0.26
CA VAL A 8 17.33 8.32 1.02
C VAL A 8 16.14 8.37 1.98
N ASP A 9 16.41 8.51 3.27
CA ASP A 9 15.44 8.63 4.36
C ASP A 9 14.45 7.44 4.47
N PHE A 10 14.82 6.44 5.29
CA PHE A 10 14.07 5.17 5.44
C PHE A 10 13.15 5.14 6.69
N ASP A 11 12.58 6.27 7.08
CA ASP A 11 11.77 6.34 8.31
C ASP A 11 10.37 5.71 8.17
N CYS A 12 9.80 5.73 6.95
CA CYS A 12 8.47 5.19 6.66
C CYS A 12 8.54 3.75 6.10
N ILE A 13 8.86 2.80 6.96
CA ILE A 13 9.02 1.38 6.62
C ILE A 13 7.87 0.52 7.13
N PHE A 14 7.74 -0.68 6.57
CA PHE A 14 6.74 -1.69 6.94
C PHE A 14 5.29 -1.17 7.01
N GLY A 15 4.94 -0.22 6.14
CA GLY A 15 3.57 0.31 6.06
C GLY A 15 3.26 1.48 6.98
N LYS A 16 4.24 2.01 7.74
CA LYS A 16 4.09 3.21 8.58
C LYS A 16 3.54 4.43 7.82
N GLY A 17 3.81 4.53 6.52
CA GLY A 17 3.21 5.56 5.65
C GLY A 17 1.68 5.56 5.63
N LEU A 18 1.03 4.41 5.85
CA LEU A 18 -0.43 4.30 5.94
C LEU A 18 -0.99 4.76 7.29
N GLU A 19 -0.14 4.88 8.31
CA GLU A 19 -0.52 5.27 9.66
C GLU A 19 -0.48 6.79 9.88
N LEU A 20 0.19 7.51 8.97
CA LEU A 20 0.25 8.98 8.95
C LEU A 20 -1.15 9.61 8.92
N CYS A 21 -1.23 10.87 9.35
CA CYS A 21 -2.49 11.64 9.32
C CYS A 21 -3.10 11.69 7.92
N ILE A 22 -2.24 11.80 6.90
CA ILE A 22 -2.59 11.63 5.50
C ILE A 22 -1.88 10.36 5.02
N PRO A 23 -2.60 9.24 4.87
CA PRO A 23 -2.02 7.97 4.48
C PRO A 23 -1.34 8.01 3.10
N GLU A 24 -0.17 7.38 2.98
CA GLU A 24 0.50 7.18 1.70
C GLU A 24 -0.09 5.95 0.97
N VAL A 25 -1.14 6.20 0.18
CA VAL A 25 -1.94 5.12 -0.45
C VAL A 25 -1.33 4.56 -1.74
N VAL A 26 -0.40 5.27 -2.38
CA VAL A 26 0.33 4.77 -3.56
C VAL A 26 1.50 3.86 -3.12
N PRO A 27 1.74 2.72 -3.80
CA PRO A 27 2.74 1.76 -3.36
C PRO A 27 4.20 2.23 -3.57
N PHE A 28 4.44 3.10 -4.56
CA PHE A 28 5.73 3.74 -4.81
C PHE A 28 5.52 4.97 -5.71
N ARG A 29 6.56 5.81 -5.82
CA ARG A 29 6.51 7.01 -6.65
C ARG A 29 6.66 6.65 -8.14
N LEU A 30 5.55 6.75 -8.88
CA LEU A 30 5.53 6.62 -10.34
C LEU A 30 4.67 7.75 -10.95
N THR A 31 5.07 8.98 -10.66
CA THR A 31 4.35 10.19 -11.11
C THR A 31 4.58 10.49 -12.59
N PRO A 32 3.81 11.41 -13.21
CA PRO A 32 3.94 11.74 -14.63
C PRO A 32 5.36 12.12 -15.07
N ASN A 33 6.11 12.90 -14.29
CA ASN A 33 7.47 13.27 -14.63
C ASN A 33 8.44 12.09 -14.53
N VAL A 34 8.25 11.19 -13.56
CA VAL A 34 9.02 9.94 -13.48
C VAL A 34 8.77 9.10 -14.73
N VAL A 35 7.50 8.90 -15.10
CA VAL A 35 7.13 8.15 -16.32
C VAL A 35 7.69 8.81 -17.57
N SER A 36 7.62 10.14 -17.67
CA SER A 36 8.20 10.90 -18.79
C SER A 36 9.72 10.74 -18.85
N GLY A 37 10.40 10.63 -17.71
CA GLY A 37 11.84 10.41 -17.63
C GLY A 37 12.29 9.03 -18.11
N LEU A 38 11.39 8.05 -18.18
CA LEU A 38 11.66 6.70 -18.72
C LEU A 38 11.76 6.69 -20.26
N GLY A 39 11.46 7.81 -20.92
CA GLY A 39 11.56 7.97 -22.36
C GLY A 39 10.32 7.52 -23.12
N ALA A 40 10.46 7.31 -24.44
CA ALA A 40 9.33 7.12 -25.35
C ALA A 40 8.48 5.87 -25.06
N LEU A 41 9.06 4.86 -24.41
CA LEU A 41 8.35 3.63 -24.03
C LEU A 41 7.64 3.74 -22.67
N GLY A 42 7.91 4.80 -21.89
CA GLY A 42 7.38 4.98 -20.55
C GLY A 42 7.60 3.74 -19.67
N ILE A 43 6.52 3.26 -19.05
CA ILE A 43 6.57 2.09 -18.17
C ILE A 43 6.66 0.76 -18.93
N GLU A 44 6.16 0.67 -20.16
CA GLU A 44 6.09 -0.56 -20.97
C GLU A 44 7.44 -0.96 -21.59
N GLY A 45 8.50 -0.23 -21.27
CA GLY A 45 9.85 -0.47 -21.74
C GLY A 45 10.72 -1.26 -20.76
N PRO A 46 12.02 -0.90 -20.65
CA PRO A 46 12.93 -1.54 -19.71
C PRO A 46 12.45 -1.53 -18.26
N PHE A 47 11.68 -0.51 -17.86
CA PHE A 47 11.18 -0.39 -16.49
C PHE A 47 10.32 -1.60 -16.06
N ARG A 48 9.23 -1.91 -16.78
CA ARG A 48 8.39 -3.09 -16.50
C ARG A 48 9.19 -4.39 -16.52
N LEU A 49 10.03 -4.59 -17.54
CA LEU A 49 10.85 -5.79 -17.65
C LEU A 49 11.78 -5.99 -16.45
N GLN A 50 12.36 -4.90 -15.91
CA GLN A 50 13.19 -4.98 -14.71
C GLN A 50 12.35 -5.20 -13.44
N CYS A 51 11.17 -4.57 -13.32
CA CYS A 51 10.27 -4.82 -12.20
C CYS A 51 9.84 -6.30 -12.13
N GLU A 52 9.50 -6.92 -13.26
CA GLU A 52 9.16 -8.35 -13.33
C GLU A 52 10.34 -9.24 -12.93
N LYS A 53 11.54 -8.96 -13.44
CA LYS A 53 12.76 -9.71 -13.07
C LYS A 53 13.09 -9.58 -11.59
N ILE A 54 13.01 -8.37 -11.03
CA ILE A 54 13.26 -8.12 -9.61
C ILE A 54 12.21 -8.85 -8.78
N MET A 55 10.92 -8.71 -9.11
CA MET A 55 9.84 -9.39 -8.41
C MET A 55 10.03 -10.91 -8.42
N LYS A 56 10.45 -11.49 -9.56
CA LYS A 56 10.81 -12.91 -9.64
C LYS A 56 11.91 -13.28 -8.65
N VAL A 57 13.03 -12.56 -8.67
CA VAL A 57 14.17 -12.82 -7.76
C VAL A 57 13.75 -12.69 -6.30
N LEU A 58 12.95 -11.67 -5.95
CA LEU A 58 12.45 -11.48 -4.59
C LEU A 58 11.57 -12.66 -4.13
N ARG A 59 10.67 -13.16 -5.00
CA ARG A 59 9.77 -14.28 -4.66
C ARG A 59 10.51 -15.61 -4.61
N ASP A 60 11.49 -15.82 -5.48
CA ASP A 60 12.35 -17.02 -5.51
C ASP A 60 13.25 -17.10 -4.26
N ASN A 61 13.65 -15.95 -3.69
CA ASN A 61 14.51 -15.85 -2.51
C ASN A 61 13.77 -15.36 -1.25
N LYS A 62 12.45 -15.56 -1.19
CA LYS A 62 11.60 -15.03 -0.11
C LYS A 62 12.03 -15.48 1.29
N ASP A 63 12.50 -16.71 1.44
CA ASP A 63 12.84 -17.27 2.75
C ASP A 63 14.09 -16.58 3.33
N THR A 64 15.09 -16.31 2.47
CA THR A 64 16.27 -15.52 2.84
C THR A 64 15.89 -14.09 3.22
N LEU A 65 14.99 -13.45 2.47
CA LEU A 65 14.51 -12.10 2.79
C LEU A 65 13.76 -12.06 4.12
N LEU A 66 12.88 -13.03 4.36
CA LEU A 66 12.12 -13.13 5.61
C LEU A 66 13.04 -13.31 6.81
N SER A 67 14.07 -14.16 6.72
CA SER A 67 15.05 -14.32 7.80
C SER A 67 15.81 -13.02 8.12
N VAL A 68 16.19 -12.23 7.10
CA VAL A 68 16.84 -10.93 7.31
C VAL A 68 15.87 -9.94 7.95
N PHE A 69 14.62 -9.89 7.47
CA PHE A 69 13.61 -8.99 8.03
C PHE A 69 13.25 -9.34 9.48
N GLU A 70 13.09 -10.61 9.81
CA GLU A 70 12.87 -11.04 11.20
C GLU A 70 13.99 -10.51 12.10
N GLY A 71 15.27 -10.72 11.74
CA GLY A 71 16.40 -10.18 12.51
C GLY A 71 16.37 -8.65 12.68
N PHE A 72 15.96 -7.93 11.64
CA PHE A 72 15.83 -6.47 11.68
C PHE A 72 14.66 -5.98 12.55
N LEU A 73 13.52 -6.67 12.49
CA LEU A 73 12.32 -6.30 13.24
C LEU A 73 12.42 -6.57 14.75
N TYR A 74 13.24 -7.54 15.14
CA TYR A 74 13.57 -7.80 16.54
C TYR A 74 14.72 -6.93 17.07
N ASP A 75 15.24 -5.98 16.29
CA ASP A 75 16.28 -5.06 16.77
C ASP A 75 15.71 -4.13 17.85
N PRO A 76 16.25 -4.13 19.08
CA PRO A 76 15.76 -3.26 20.16
C PRO A 76 15.96 -1.76 19.88
N LEU A 77 16.80 -1.38 18.93
CA LEU A 77 16.96 0.02 18.55
C LEU A 77 15.93 0.49 17.53
N PHE A 78 15.03 -0.41 17.10
CA PHE A 78 14.01 -0.09 16.13
C PHE A 78 12.85 0.71 16.75
N ASP A 79 12.35 1.71 16.00
CA ASP A 79 11.36 2.70 16.45
C ASP A 79 10.11 2.10 17.12
N TRP A 80 9.71 0.89 16.74
CA TRP A 80 8.54 0.21 17.29
C TRP A 80 8.60 0.00 18.80
N MET A 81 9.78 -0.16 19.39
CA MET A 81 9.90 -0.26 20.85
C MET A 81 9.39 1.03 21.51
N SER A 82 9.80 2.19 20.98
CA SER A 82 9.39 3.49 21.52
C SER A 82 7.89 3.76 21.30
N GLU A 83 7.32 3.26 20.20
CA GLU A 83 5.89 3.37 19.90
C GLU A 83 5.05 2.45 20.80
N ALA A 84 5.51 1.22 21.04
CA ALA A 84 4.86 0.27 21.95
C ALA A 84 4.87 0.78 23.40
N GLU A 85 5.99 1.34 23.86
CA GLU A 85 6.12 1.95 25.20
C GLU A 85 5.15 3.15 25.35
N ARG A 86 5.04 3.99 24.32
CA ARG A 86 4.08 5.12 24.30
C ARG A 86 2.63 4.67 24.25
N ALA A 87 2.33 3.57 23.56
CA ALA A 87 1.00 3.00 23.48
C ALA A 87 0.58 2.39 24.83
N ALA A 88 1.45 1.60 25.47
CA ALA A 88 1.23 1.04 26.79
C ALA A 88 0.96 2.11 27.86
N LYS A 89 1.64 3.26 27.77
CA LYS A 89 1.45 4.42 28.67
C LYS A 89 0.14 5.19 28.44
N ARG A 90 -0.47 5.13 27.25
CA ARG A 90 -1.58 6.03 26.85
C ARG A 90 -2.98 5.53 27.20
N GLN A 91 -3.21 4.21 27.35
CA GLN A 91 -4.43 3.60 27.89
C GLN A 91 -4.29 2.06 27.84
N LEU A 92 -4.41 1.39 28.98
CA LEU A 92 -4.61 -0.07 29.02
C LEU A 92 -5.95 -0.41 28.33
N PRO A 93 -5.97 -1.22 27.26
CA PRO A 93 -7.21 -1.71 26.69
C PRO A 93 -8.04 -2.41 27.78
N THR A 94 -9.35 -2.21 27.80
CA THR A 94 -10.28 -2.81 28.80
C THR A 94 -10.19 -4.34 28.87
N THR A 95 -9.65 -4.99 27.83
CA THR A 95 -9.41 -6.45 27.75
C THR A 95 -8.13 -6.92 28.46
N MET A 96 -7.24 -6.00 28.84
CA MET A 96 -5.89 -6.28 29.38
C MET A 96 -5.80 -5.98 30.89
N VAL A 97 -6.91 -6.05 31.61
CA VAL A 97 -6.95 -5.83 33.06
C VAL A 97 -6.29 -7.02 33.76
N GLY A 98 -5.10 -6.81 34.34
CA GLY A 98 -4.37 -7.82 35.12
C GLY A 98 -2.91 -8.04 34.73
N PHE A 99 -2.45 -7.45 33.63
CA PHE A 99 -1.05 -7.54 33.16
C PHE A 99 -0.21 -6.36 33.65
N ASP A 100 1.08 -6.58 33.91
CA ASP A 100 2.02 -5.48 34.15
C ASP A 100 2.28 -4.70 32.85
N ALA A 101 2.61 -3.41 32.96
CA ALA A 101 2.89 -2.53 31.82
C ALA A 101 3.96 -3.09 30.88
N LYS A 102 4.98 -3.78 31.42
CA LYS A 102 6.02 -4.45 30.62
C LYS A 102 5.49 -5.64 29.82
N GLU A 103 4.57 -6.42 30.39
CA GLU A 103 3.96 -7.56 29.68
C GLU A 103 3.12 -7.06 28.51
N VAL A 104 2.36 -5.98 28.73
CA VAL A 104 1.58 -5.32 27.68
C VAL A 104 2.48 -4.78 26.57
N GLU A 105 3.62 -4.17 26.91
CA GLU A 105 4.59 -3.64 25.94
C GLU A 105 5.16 -4.75 25.04
N VAL A 106 5.60 -5.87 25.62
CA VAL A 106 6.12 -7.02 24.88
C VAL A 106 5.05 -7.61 23.96
N MET A 107 3.83 -7.79 24.45
CA MET A 107 2.72 -8.31 23.64
C MET A 107 2.39 -7.41 22.44
N LEU A 108 2.40 -6.09 22.62
CA LEU A 108 2.15 -5.13 21.55
C LEU A 108 3.27 -5.14 20.50
N LEU A 109 4.52 -5.28 20.94
CA LEU A 109 5.68 -5.37 20.06
C LEU A 109 5.66 -6.65 19.23
N GLU A 110 5.48 -7.80 19.87
CA GLU A 110 5.38 -9.11 19.21
C GLU A 110 4.25 -9.10 18.17
N HIS A 111 3.07 -8.62 18.53
CA HIS A 111 1.94 -8.51 17.60
C HIS A 111 2.26 -7.65 16.38
N ARG A 112 2.96 -6.52 16.57
CA ARG A 112 3.33 -5.62 15.47
C ARG A 112 4.38 -6.25 14.54
N ILE A 113 5.36 -6.96 15.12
CA ILE A 113 6.37 -7.69 14.36
C ILE A 113 5.68 -8.77 13.51
N GLU A 114 4.81 -9.58 14.13
CA GLU A 114 4.05 -10.61 13.43
C GLU A 114 3.19 -10.05 12.30
N GLN A 115 2.49 -8.94 12.53
CA GLN A 115 1.71 -8.27 11.49
C GLN A 115 2.59 -7.85 10.31
N SER A 116 3.75 -7.27 10.59
CA SER A 116 4.68 -6.79 9.57
C SER A 116 5.28 -7.93 8.75
N VAL A 117 5.75 -9.00 9.41
CA VAL A 117 6.24 -10.22 8.75
C VAL A 117 5.14 -10.83 7.88
N ASN A 118 3.92 -10.94 8.40
CA ASN A 118 2.78 -11.47 7.65
C ASN A 118 2.46 -10.60 6.42
N GLN A 119 2.55 -9.27 6.52
CA GLN A 119 2.35 -8.40 5.37
C GLN A 119 3.43 -8.61 4.30
N VAL A 120 4.71 -8.68 4.68
CA VAL A 120 5.80 -8.95 3.74
C VAL A 120 5.63 -10.32 3.08
N GLN A 121 5.29 -11.34 3.87
CA GLN A 121 5.05 -12.69 3.36
C GLN A 121 3.89 -12.72 2.35
N LYS A 122 2.78 -12.03 2.62
CA LYS A 122 1.66 -11.90 1.69
C LYS A 122 2.11 -11.24 0.38
N LYS A 123 2.87 -10.14 0.45
CA LYS A 123 3.42 -9.44 -0.72
C LYS A 123 4.32 -10.34 -1.56
N LEU A 124 5.24 -11.10 -0.93
CA LEU A 124 6.13 -12.05 -1.60
C LEU A 124 5.38 -13.30 -2.14
N ARG A 125 4.17 -13.56 -1.66
CA ARG A 125 3.29 -14.61 -2.20
C ARG A 125 2.43 -14.14 -3.35
N GLY A 126 2.48 -12.86 -3.73
CA GLY A 126 1.69 -12.32 -4.84
C GLY A 126 0.34 -11.76 -4.44
N MET A 127 0.19 -11.39 -3.16
CA MET A 127 -0.97 -10.64 -2.70
C MET A 127 -0.63 -9.15 -2.74
N VAL A 128 -1.52 -8.36 -3.34
CA VAL A 128 -1.39 -6.91 -3.37
C VAL A 128 -2.47 -6.33 -2.47
N ASN A 129 -2.05 -5.71 -1.37
CA ASN A 129 -2.96 -5.07 -0.43
C ASN A 129 -2.93 -3.57 -0.74
N PHE A 130 -3.96 -3.06 -1.40
CA PHE A 130 -4.15 -1.62 -1.52
C PHE A 130 -4.89 -1.12 -0.29
N ALA A 131 -4.47 0.04 0.24
CA ALA A 131 -5.17 0.64 1.37
C ALA A 131 -6.64 0.88 0.98
N PRO A 132 -7.61 0.59 1.86
CA PRO A 132 -9.00 0.91 1.57
C PRO A 132 -9.12 2.42 1.33
N ILE A 133 -9.80 2.78 0.24
CA ILE A 133 -10.17 4.18 -0.06
C ILE A 133 -11.23 4.58 0.98
N GLY A 134 -10.77 5.05 2.13
CA GLY A 134 -11.59 5.60 3.20
C GLY A 134 -11.37 7.10 3.31
N PRO A 135 -12.36 7.86 3.83
CA PRO A 135 -12.12 9.24 4.19
C PRO A 135 -10.96 9.32 5.21
N PRO A 136 -10.19 10.43 5.25
CA PRO A 136 -9.14 10.65 6.23
C PRO A 136 -9.65 10.38 7.66
N LYS A 137 -8.77 9.89 8.55
CA LYS A 137 -9.14 9.50 9.94
C LYS A 137 -9.83 10.63 10.73
N ASP A 138 -9.59 11.89 10.34
CA ASP A 138 -10.16 13.08 10.97
C ASP A 138 -11.26 13.76 10.12
N TYR A 139 -11.77 13.11 9.08
CA TYR A 139 -12.86 13.64 8.26
C TYR A 139 -14.17 13.68 9.06
N VAL A 140 -14.58 14.89 9.44
CA VAL A 140 -15.92 15.16 9.95
C VAL A 140 -16.76 15.68 8.78
N PRO A 141 -17.82 14.97 8.36
CA PRO A 141 -18.71 15.47 7.31
C PRO A 141 -19.30 16.81 7.71
N PRO A 142 -19.34 17.82 6.82
CA PRO A 142 -20.13 19.01 7.06
C PRO A 142 -21.62 18.61 7.07
N ASP A 143 -22.29 18.89 8.19
CA ASP A 143 -23.74 18.77 8.40
C ASP A 143 -24.36 17.37 8.28
N GLY A 144 -24.17 16.52 9.30
CA GLY A 144 -25.11 15.46 9.69
C GLY A 144 -25.44 14.36 8.65
N GLN A 145 -24.87 14.43 7.45
CA GLN A 145 -25.00 13.43 6.41
C GLN A 145 -23.94 12.36 6.67
N GLN A 146 -24.40 11.15 6.98
CA GLN A 146 -23.54 9.97 6.99
C GLN A 146 -22.77 9.88 5.67
N PRO A 147 -21.51 9.40 5.69
CA PRO A 147 -20.73 9.24 4.48
C PRO A 147 -21.54 8.44 3.46
N HIS A 148 -21.87 9.09 2.33
CA HIS A 148 -22.56 8.44 1.24
C HIS A 148 -21.64 7.34 0.69
N HIS A 149 -21.91 6.09 1.07
CA HIS A 149 -21.43 4.94 0.31
C HIS A 149 -21.94 5.10 -1.13
N PRO A 150 -21.11 4.92 -2.16
CA PRO A 150 -21.61 4.95 -3.53
C PRO A 150 -22.67 3.87 -3.69
N HIS A 151 -23.92 4.30 -3.92
CA HIS A 151 -25.04 3.43 -4.22
C HIS A 151 -24.73 2.68 -5.51
N HIS A 152 -24.56 1.36 -5.41
CA HIS A 152 -24.68 0.45 -6.54
C HIS A 152 -26.10 0.54 -7.11
N THR A 153 -26.28 1.30 -8.18
CA THR A 153 -27.53 1.29 -8.95
C THR A 153 -27.64 -0.02 -9.71
N HIS A 154 -28.50 -0.92 -9.23
CA HIS A 154 -29.08 -1.99 -10.06
C HIS A 154 -29.98 -1.34 -11.11
N GLY A 155 -29.48 -1.19 -12.34
CA GLY A 155 -30.27 -0.78 -13.49
C GLY A 155 -30.77 -1.98 -14.28
N SER A 156 -32.07 -2.28 -14.19
CA SER A 156 -32.79 -3.11 -15.15
C SER A 156 -33.72 -2.20 -15.94
N GLY A 157 -33.58 -2.13 -17.27
CA GLY A 157 -34.46 -1.34 -18.13
C GLY A 157 -33.82 -0.89 -19.44
N ASN A 158 -34.23 -1.53 -20.53
CA ASN A 158 -33.77 -1.38 -21.90
C ASN A 158 -34.26 -0.06 -22.57
N VAL A 159 -33.56 0.39 -23.63
CA VAL A 159 -34.06 0.86 -24.95
C VAL A 159 -33.22 2.00 -25.59
N LEU A 160 -32.46 1.61 -26.62
CA LEU A 160 -32.11 2.27 -27.91
C LEU A 160 -31.53 3.72 -27.96
N SER A 161 -30.26 3.83 -28.40
CA SER A 161 -29.89 4.27 -29.79
C SER A 161 -28.43 4.79 -29.93
N ARG A 162 -27.62 3.98 -30.64
CA ARG A 162 -26.67 4.39 -31.72
C ARG A 162 -25.28 4.96 -31.40
N ARG A 163 -24.29 4.06 -31.58
CA ARG A 163 -23.13 4.04 -32.52
C ARG A 163 -21.77 3.76 -31.86
N GLU A 164 -21.18 2.66 -32.31
CA GLU A 164 -19.93 2.02 -31.93
C GLU A 164 -18.68 2.87 -32.26
N THR A 165 -17.63 2.76 -31.43
CA THR A 165 -16.26 2.40 -31.86
C THR A 165 -15.40 1.89 -30.69
N VAL A 166 -15.06 0.59 -30.75
CA VAL A 166 -13.74 -0.03 -30.51
C VAL A 166 -12.93 0.37 -29.25
N SER A 167 -12.97 -0.49 -28.22
CA SER A 167 -11.84 -1.32 -27.76
C SER A 167 -12.10 -1.80 -26.34
N ASP A 168 -12.36 -3.10 -26.21
CA ASP A 168 -12.49 -3.80 -24.94
C ASP A 168 -11.28 -3.60 -24.02
N ARG A 169 -11.51 -2.99 -22.85
CA ARG A 169 -10.74 -3.25 -21.63
C ARG A 169 -11.72 -3.32 -20.46
N PRO A 170 -11.69 -4.37 -19.62
CA PRO A 170 -12.56 -4.41 -18.47
C PRO A 170 -12.14 -3.29 -17.52
N ALA A 171 -13.12 -2.49 -17.11
CA ALA A 171 -12.98 -1.43 -16.13
C ALA A 171 -12.26 -1.95 -14.88
N ALA A 172 -11.33 -1.14 -14.36
CA ALA A 172 -10.66 -1.37 -13.10
C ALA A 172 -11.70 -1.69 -12.01
N SER A 173 -11.74 -2.96 -11.59
CA SER A 173 -12.54 -3.41 -10.47
C SER A 173 -11.83 -3.00 -9.19
N ALA A 174 -12.21 -1.84 -8.66
CA ALA A 174 -11.78 -1.38 -7.37
C ALA A 174 -12.05 -2.43 -6.27
N GLY A 175 -11.04 -2.70 -5.46
CA GLY A 175 -11.24 -3.05 -4.04
C GLY A 175 -11.87 -4.41 -3.72
N GLN A 176 -11.70 -5.43 -4.57
CA GLN A 176 -12.05 -6.79 -4.18
C GLN A 176 -10.76 -7.60 -4.03
N ASP A 177 -10.50 -8.09 -2.82
CA ASP A 177 -9.48 -9.11 -2.53
C ASP A 177 -9.68 -10.26 -3.52
N ARG A 178 -8.97 -10.22 -4.65
CA ARG A 178 -8.82 -11.37 -5.54
C ARG A 178 -7.92 -12.32 -4.77
N GLY A 179 -8.52 -13.15 -3.91
CA GLY A 179 -7.83 -14.11 -3.04
C GLY A 179 -7.03 -15.20 -3.76
N GLY A 180 -6.68 -15.01 -5.04
CA GLY A 180 -5.73 -15.82 -5.79
C GLY A 180 -4.34 -15.20 -5.76
N LEU A 181 -3.32 -16.03 -5.57
CA LEU A 181 -1.93 -15.62 -5.67
C LEU A 181 -1.66 -15.11 -7.10
N LEU A 182 -1.34 -13.83 -7.27
CA LEU A 182 -1.08 -13.26 -8.58
C LEU A 182 0.23 -13.80 -9.17
N SER A 183 0.26 -13.93 -10.50
CA SER A 183 1.51 -14.11 -11.23
C SER A 183 2.42 -12.89 -11.02
N ILE A 184 3.70 -13.02 -11.38
CA ILE A 184 4.67 -11.92 -11.26
C ILE A 184 4.23 -10.74 -12.13
N GLU A 185 3.83 -11.02 -13.36
CA GLU A 185 3.43 -10.03 -14.36
C GLU A 185 2.17 -9.30 -13.90
N CYS A 186 1.14 -10.04 -13.44
CA CYS A 186 -0.08 -9.43 -12.92
C CYS A 186 0.19 -8.59 -11.67
N GLN A 187 1.04 -9.06 -10.75
CA GLN A 187 1.38 -8.29 -9.56
C GLN A 187 2.10 -6.98 -9.89
N VAL A 188 3.05 -7.02 -10.83
CA VAL A 188 3.76 -5.81 -11.30
C VAL A 188 2.78 -4.85 -11.98
N ASP A 189 1.88 -5.36 -12.81
CA ASP A 189 0.88 -4.55 -13.49
C ASP A 189 -0.04 -3.80 -12.52
N GLU A 190 -0.60 -4.52 -11.53
CA GLU A 190 -1.44 -3.95 -10.48
C GLU A 190 -0.70 -2.87 -9.68
N LEU A 191 0.56 -3.12 -9.31
CA LEU A 191 1.38 -2.17 -8.56
C LEU A 191 1.66 -0.89 -9.39
N MET A 192 1.95 -1.02 -10.68
CA MET A 192 2.17 0.13 -11.57
C MET A 192 0.90 0.94 -11.77
N GLN A 193 -0.24 0.27 -11.99
CA GLN A 193 -1.52 0.94 -12.14
C GLN A 193 -1.89 1.72 -10.87
N ALA A 194 -1.75 1.11 -9.70
CA ALA A 194 -2.04 1.77 -8.43
C ALA A 194 -1.10 2.95 -8.12
N ALA A 195 0.16 2.88 -8.53
CA ALA A 195 1.13 3.96 -8.36
C ALA A 195 0.83 5.18 -9.25
N MET A 196 0.17 4.97 -10.38
CA MET A 196 -0.21 6.02 -11.34
C MET A 196 -1.69 6.43 -11.25
N ASP A 197 -2.47 5.78 -10.38
CA ASP A 197 -3.90 6.03 -10.29
C ASP A 197 -4.17 7.47 -9.87
N LYS A 198 -4.95 8.19 -10.69
CA LYS A 198 -5.23 9.61 -10.46
C LYS A 198 -6.02 9.84 -9.17
N GLY A 199 -6.91 8.90 -8.81
CA GLY A 199 -7.66 8.97 -7.56
C GLY A 199 -6.73 8.90 -6.35
N ASN A 200 -5.85 7.90 -6.33
CA ASN A 200 -4.85 7.72 -5.29
C ASN A 200 -3.88 8.91 -5.22
N LEU A 201 -3.39 9.39 -6.36
CA LEU A 201 -2.48 10.55 -6.42
C LEU A 201 -3.13 11.82 -5.86
N CYS A 202 -4.43 12.02 -6.06
CA CYS A 202 -5.17 13.15 -5.49
C CYS A 202 -5.34 13.06 -3.96
N LEU A 203 -5.21 11.87 -3.36
CA LEU A 203 -5.28 11.67 -1.91
C LEU A 203 -3.92 11.87 -1.22
N MET A 204 -2.83 11.90 -1.99
CA MET A 204 -1.49 12.06 -1.44
C MET A 204 -1.29 13.44 -0.82
N TYR A 205 -0.52 13.49 0.26
CA TYR A 205 -0.13 14.74 0.91
C TYR A 205 0.51 15.73 -0.09
N GLY A 206 0.17 17.01 -0.01
CA GLY A 206 0.70 18.02 -0.94
C GLY A 206 2.22 18.11 -0.98
N GLY A 207 2.90 17.90 0.15
CA GLY A 207 4.37 17.84 0.21
C GLY A 207 4.97 16.61 -0.49
N TRP A 208 4.16 15.58 -0.76
CA TRP A 208 4.54 14.44 -1.59
C TRP A 208 4.57 14.79 -3.09
N THR A 209 4.07 15.96 -3.50
CA THR A 209 4.13 16.45 -4.89
C THR A 209 3.63 15.46 -5.96
N PRO A 210 2.39 14.94 -5.86
CA PRO A 210 1.87 13.89 -6.76
C PRO A 210 1.72 14.30 -8.24
N TRP A 211 1.68 15.61 -8.52
CA TRP A 211 1.56 16.17 -9.86
C TRP A 211 2.88 16.28 -10.62
N VAL A 212 4.02 16.11 -9.92
CA VAL A 212 5.36 16.17 -10.50
C VAL A 212 5.67 14.81 -11.08
#